data_AF-A0AAD5R1H4-F1
#
_entry.id   AF-A0AAD5R1H4-F1
#
_cell.length_a   1.000
_cell.length_b   1.000
_cell.length_c   1.000
_cell.angle_alpha   90.00
_cell.angle_beta   90.00
_cell.angle_gamma   90.00
#
_symmetry.space_group_name_H-M   'P 1'
#
loop_
_entity.id
_entity.type
_entity.pdbx_description
1 polymer ?
#
loop_
_entity_poly.entity_id
_entity_poly.type
_entity_poly.pdbx_seq_one_letter_code
_entity_poly.pdbx_strand_id
1 'polypeptide(L)'
;MALTNDIKLPSDEELTVPQEITLSTPWLKAVSLYMAKHCENEINEFMLRRKELQDPRATLKEGAAVTACGVDFLRSLKKSVREGNRKAGQLY
;
A
#
# COMPACT_ATOMS: atom_id res chain seq x y z
N MET A 1 9.47 24.95 5.13
CA MET A 1 9.43 25.55 3.79
C MET A 1 8.10 26.26 3.63
N ALA A 2 8.09 27.52 3.19
CA ALA A 2 6.87 28.21 2.80
C ALA A 2 6.53 27.79 1.35
N LEU A 3 5.27 27.50 1.06
CA LEU A 3 4.83 27.20 -0.30
C LEU A 3 4.73 28.52 -1.09
N THR A 4 5.60 28.70 -2.10
CA THR A 4 5.51 29.82 -3.04
C THR A 4 4.72 29.39 -4.28
N ASN A 5 4.19 30.37 -5.04
CA ASN A 5 3.35 30.13 -6.22
C ASN A 5 4.08 29.40 -7.37
N ASP A 6 5.40 29.28 -7.30
CA ASP A 6 6.26 28.60 -8.29
C ASP A 6 6.20 27.07 -8.19
N ILE A 7 5.61 26.57 -7.11
CA ILE A 7 5.58 25.16 -6.77
C ILE A 7 4.37 24.50 -7.48
N LYS A 8 4.61 23.76 -8.56
CA LYS A 8 3.57 23.01 -9.30
C LYS A 8 3.07 21.80 -8.50
N LEU A 9 1.90 21.93 -7.86
CA LEU A 9 1.24 20.79 -7.22
C LEU A 9 0.61 19.86 -8.27
N PRO A 10 0.61 18.54 -8.02
CA PRO A 10 -0.12 17.59 -8.86
C PRO A 10 -1.63 17.87 -8.80
N SER A 11 -2.35 17.44 -9.83
CA SER A 11 -3.82 17.52 -9.86
C SER A 11 -4.45 16.55 -8.85
N ASP A 12 -5.68 16.83 -8.42
CA ASP A 12 -6.41 15.94 -7.49
C ASP A 12 -6.63 14.55 -8.09
N GLU A 13 -6.83 14.46 -9.42
CA GLU A 13 -6.99 13.20 -10.14
C GLU A 13 -5.75 12.29 -10.03
N GLU A 14 -4.55 12.86 -10.10
CA GLU A 14 -3.28 12.13 -9.92
C GLU A 14 -3.09 11.62 -8.49
N LEU A 15 -3.77 12.23 -7.52
CA LEU A 15 -3.72 11.85 -6.11
C LEU A 15 -4.75 10.77 -5.76
N THR A 16 -5.80 10.62 -6.58
CA THR A 16 -6.84 9.62 -6.33
C THR A 16 -6.32 8.20 -6.59
N VAL A 17 -6.14 7.44 -5.52
CA VAL A 17 -5.89 6.00 -5.59
C VAL A 17 -7.24 5.28 -5.61
N PRO A 18 -7.51 4.36 -6.56
CA PRO A 18 -8.84 3.76 -6.73
C PRO A 18 -9.30 2.91 -5.53
N GLN A 19 -8.37 2.40 -4.72
CA GLN A 19 -8.67 1.66 -3.50
C GLN A 19 -7.65 1.96 -2.41
N GLU A 20 -8.11 2.54 -1.32
CA GLU A 20 -7.31 2.78 -0.12
C GLU A 20 -7.31 1.57 0.84
N ILE A 21 -6.29 1.51 1.68
CA ILE A 21 -6.17 0.52 2.76
C ILE A 21 -6.91 1.06 4.00
N THR A 22 -8.20 0.71 4.11
CA THR A 22 -9.08 1.18 5.21
C THR A 22 -8.95 0.32 6.48
N LEU A 23 -7.72 0.00 6.90
CA LEU A 23 -7.46 -0.80 8.11
C LEU A 23 -7.06 0.09 9.28
N SER A 24 -7.43 -0.34 10.50
CA SER A 24 -6.93 0.32 11.71
C SER A 24 -5.46 -0.05 11.97
N THR A 25 -4.75 0.88 12.60
CA THR A 25 -3.32 0.77 12.92
C THR A 25 -2.89 -0.56 13.57
N PRO A 26 -3.59 -1.14 14.57
CA PRO A 26 -3.14 -2.39 15.18
C PRO A 26 -3.12 -3.56 14.18
N TRP A 27 -4.13 -3.66 13.31
CA TRP A 27 -4.21 -4.70 12.30
C TRP A 27 -3.15 -4.51 11.21
N LEU A 28 -2.94 -3.26 10.77
CA LEU A 28 -1.90 -2.97 9.79
C LEU A 28 -0.51 -3.34 10.32
N LYS A 29 -0.23 -3.02 11.60
CA LYS A 29 1.04 -3.41 12.25
C LYS A 29 1.20 -4.92 12.33
N ALA A 30 0.16 -5.67 12.72
CA ALA A 30 0.22 -7.13 12.79
C ALA A 30 0.55 -7.79 11.43
N VAL A 31 0.02 -7.22 10.34
CA VAL A 31 0.17 -7.75 8.98
C VAL A 31 1.42 -7.22 8.26
N SER A 32 2.01 -6.13 8.76
CA SER A 32 3.12 -5.40 8.12
C SER A 32 4.31 -6.26 7.71
N LEU A 33 4.75 -7.19 8.57
CA LEU A 33 5.90 -8.05 8.30
C LEU A 33 5.67 -8.99 7.10
N TYR A 34 4.45 -9.51 6.98
CA TYR A 34 4.07 -10.38 5.87
C TYR A 34 3.86 -9.59 4.58
N MET A 35 3.24 -8.41 4.69
CA MET A 35 3.07 -7.51 3.57
C MET A 35 4.41 -7.04 3.00
N ALA A 36 5.39 -6.73 3.87
CA ALA A 36 6.74 -6.34 3.45
C ALA A 36 7.42 -7.42 2.62
N LYS A 37 7.29 -8.69 3.00
CA LYS A 37 7.84 -9.81 2.24
C LYS A 37 7.10 -10.05 0.92
N HIS A 38 5.78 -9.87 0.90
CA HIS A 38 4.98 -10.10 -0.31
C HIS A 38 5.16 -8.98 -1.36
N CYS A 39 5.30 -7.73 -0.92
CA CYS A 39 5.39 -6.55 -1.77
C CYS A 39 6.82 -5.96 -1.82
N GLU A 40 7.84 -6.78 -1.60
CA GLU A 40 9.23 -6.34 -1.42
C GLU A 40 9.74 -5.52 -2.63
N ASN A 41 9.48 -5.98 -3.85
CA ASN A 41 9.94 -5.32 -5.07
C ASN A 41 9.38 -3.89 -5.20
N GLU A 42 8.06 -3.74 -5.10
CA GLU A 42 7.37 -2.45 -5.19
C GLU A 42 7.82 -1.49 -4.08
N ILE A 43 7.98 -2.01 -2.85
CA ILE A 43 8.43 -1.21 -1.70
C ILE A 43 9.86 -0.74 -1.90
N ASN A 44 10.75 -1.61 -2.39
CA ASN A 44 12.15 -1.26 -2.63
C ASN A 44 12.28 -0.22 -3.74
N GLU A 45 11.54 -0.35 -4.84
CA GLU A 45 11.54 0.66 -5.91
C GLU A 45 11.04 2.02 -5.43
N PHE A 46 9.92 2.05 -4.71
CA PHE A 46 9.40 3.28 -4.13
C PHE A 46 10.41 3.94 -3.17
N MET A 47 11.04 3.14 -2.30
CA MET A 47 12.00 3.65 -1.32
C MET A 47 13.30 4.12 -1.96
N LEU A 48 13.77 3.49 -3.04
CA LEU A 48 14.94 3.93 -3.81
C LEU A 48 14.64 5.27 -4.49
N ARG A 49 13.57 5.33 -5.29
CA ARG A 49 13.16 6.55 -6.00
C ARG A 49 12.94 7.73 -5.06
N ARG A 50 12.33 7.50 -3.90
CA ARG A 50 12.11 8.55 -2.90
C ARG A 50 13.41 9.10 -2.32
N LYS A 51 14.44 8.25 -2.16
CA LYS A 51 15.76 8.70 -1.69
C LYS A 51 16.52 9.47 -2.77
N GLU A 52 16.39 9.06 -4.03
CA GLU A 52 17.08 9.67 -5.17
C GLU A 52 16.49 11.04 -5.53
N LEU A 53 15.18 11.10 -5.71
CA LEU A 53 14.49 12.31 -6.18
C LEU A 53 14.30 13.34 -5.05
N GLN A 54 14.23 12.89 -3.79
CA GLN A 54 13.89 13.70 -2.61
C GLN A 54 12.57 14.49 -2.69
N ASP A 55 11.84 14.39 -3.79
CA ASP A 55 10.54 15.02 -4.04
C ASP A 55 9.40 13.98 -4.06
N PRO A 56 8.40 14.10 -3.17
CA PRO A 56 7.32 13.11 -3.07
C PRO A 56 6.38 13.10 -4.28
N ARG A 57 6.29 14.20 -5.04
CA ARG A 57 5.40 14.36 -6.19
C ARG A 57 5.84 13.49 -7.36
N ALA A 58 7.15 13.37 -7.56
CA ALA A 58 7.69 12.51 -8.60
C ALA A 58 7.35 11.04 -8.33
N THR A 59 7.28 10.64 -7.05
CA THR A 59 7.12 9.25 -6.59
C THR A 59 5.68 8.75 -6.44
N LEU A 60 4.68 9.51 -6.90
CA LEU A 60 3.26 9.16 -6.72
C LEU A 60 2.88 7.85 -7.44
N LYS A 61 3.47 7.58 -8.60
CA LYS A 61 3.19 6.37 -9.39
C LYS A 61 3.61 5.10 -8.67
N GLU A 62 4.80 5.09 -8.08
CA GLU A 62 5.33 3.95 -7.35
C GLU A 62 4.62 3.80 -6.00
N GLY A 63 4.24 4.91 -5.37
CA GLY A 63 3.40 4.88 -4.16
C GLY A 63 2.03 4.24 -4.41
N ALA A 64 1.42 4.52 -5.56
CA ALA A 64 0.18 3.89 -6.00
C ALA A 64 0.37 2.38 -6.24
N ALA A 65 1.49 1.96 -6.83
CA ALA A 65 1.82 0.55 -7.04
C ALA A 65 1.98 -0.22 -5.72
N VAL A 66 2.68 0.36 -4.72
CA VAL A 66 2.79 -0.21 -3.37
C VAL A 66 1.42 -0.37 -2.72
N THR A 67 0.54 0.63 -2.89
CA THR A 67 -0.81 0.60 -2.31
C THR A 67 -1.67 -0.47 -2.98
N ALA A 68 -1.59 -0.61 -4.31
CA ALA A 68 -2.26 -1.66 -5.06
C ALA A 68 -1.81 -3.06 -4.61
N CYS A 69 -0.49 -3.28 -4.46
CA CYS A 69 0.04 -4.55 -3.95
C CYS A 69 -0.48 -4.86 -2.54
N GLY A 70 -0.52 -3.84 -1.66
CA GLY A 70 -1.07 -3.99 -0.31
C GLY A 70 -2.54 -4.40 -0.29
N VAL A 71 -3.36 -3.78 -1.14
CA VAL A 71 -4.79 -4.12 -1.27
C VAL A 71 -4.97 -5.56 -1.73
N ASP A 72 -4.22 -6.00 -2.74
CA ASP A 72 -4.33 -7.36 -3.27
C ASP A 72 -3.83 -8.42 -2.29
N PHE A 73 -2.79 -8.10 -1.52
CA PHE A 73 -2.36 -8.92 -0.40
C PHE A 73 -3.44 -9.05 0.68
N LEU A 74 -4.09 -7.96 1.08
CA LEU A 74 -5.18 -8.02 2.06
C LEU A 74 -6.40 -8.80 1.54
N ARG A 75 -6.69 -8.73 0.23
CA ARG A 75 -7.72 -9.54 -0.41
C ARG A 75 -7.38 -11.02 -0.39
N SER A 76 -6.13 -11.41 -0.65
CA SER A 76 -5.70 -12.81 -0.59
C SER A 76 -5.72 -13.35 0.84
N LEU A 77 -5.31 -12.54 1.82
CA LEU A 77 -5.36 -12.86 3.25
C LEU A 77 -6.80 -13.10 3.73
N LYS A 78 -7.74 -12.26 3.29
CA LYS A 78 -9.17 -12.45 3.60
C LYS A 78 -9.72 -13.77 3.03
N LYS A 79 -9.28 -14.17 1.82
CA LYS A 79 -9.69 -15.43 1.20
C LYS A 79 -9.14 -16.64 1.95
N SER A 80 -7.85 -16.63 2.29
CA SER A 80 -7.21 -17.75 2.99
C SER A 80 -7.81 -18.00 4.38
N VAL A 81 -8.08 -16.94 5.15
CA VAL A 81 -8.73 -17.05 6.46
C VAL A 81 -10.16 -17.57 6.33
N ARG A 82 -10.92 -17.10 5.33
CA ARG A 82 -12.29 -17.59 5.09
C ARG A 82 -12.31 -19.08 4.74
N GLU A 83 -11.36 -19.55 3.95
CA GLU A 83 -11.24 -20.97 3.60
C GLU A 83 -10.81 -21.83 4.80
N GLY A 84 -9.86 -21.35 5.61
CA GLY A 84 -9.47 -22.00 6.86
C GLY A 84 -10.65 -22.15 7.83
N ASN A 85 -11.44 -21.10 7.99
CA ASN A 85 -12.63 -21.12 8.86
C ASN A 85 -13.72 -22.05 8.33
N ARG A 86 -13.90 -22.16 7.00
CA ARG A 86 -14.86 -23.11 6.41
C ARG A 86 -14.44 -24.56 6.65
N LYS A 87 -13.14 -24.86 6.58
CA LYS A 87 -12.61 -26.19 6.89
C LYS A 87 -12.70 -26.51 8.39
N ALA A 88 -12.44 -25.55 9.26
CA ALA A 88 -12.57 -25.72 10.71
C ALA A 88 -14.02 -25.94 11.14
N GLY A 89 -14.99 -25.24 10.53
CA GLY A 89 -16.41 -25.44 10.77
C GLY A 89 -17.01 -26.73 10.18
N GLN A 90 -16.22 -27.50 9.43
CA GLN A 90 -16.61 -28.81 8.89
C GLN A 90 -15.99 -29.98 9.69
N LEU A 91 -15.12 -29.66 10.65
CA LEU A 91 -14.48 -30.59 11.59
C LEU A 91 -15.16 -30.61 12.98
N TYR A 92 -16.21 -29.81 13.16
CA TYR A 92 -17.10 -29.80 14.34
C TYR A 92 -18.53 -30.16 13.93
#